data_AF-A0A2V8JI06-F1
#
_entry.id   AF-A0A2V8JI06-F1
#
_cell.length_a   1.000
_cell.length_b   1.000
_cell.length_c   1.000
_cell.angle_alpha   90.00
_cell.angle_beta   90.00
_cell.angle_gamma   90.00
#
_symmetry.space_group_name_H-M   'P 1'
#
loop_
_entity.id
_entity.type
_entity.pdbx_description
1 polymer ?
#
loop_
_entity_poly.entity_id
_entity_poly.type
_entity_poly.pdbx_seq_one_letter_code
_entity_poly.pdbx_strand_id
1 'polypeptide(L)'
;GFNGKKYDATLEMMLCVPERRLAWRTLADHHAPDHFAAGVVSFASLSERSTCVTLKLTSSFGGAVSSRVDKYLRNFKSLVEGCGD
;
A
#
# COMPACT_ATOMS: atom_id res chain seq x y z
N GLY A 1 -13.48 -4.11 6.36
CA GLY A 1 -13.44 -3.55 7.71
C GLY A 1 -12.52 -4.36 8.58
N PHE A 2 -11.79 -3.73 9.51
CA PHE A 2 -11.03 -4.43 10.54
C PHE A 2 -12.00 -4.79 11.68
N ASN A 3 -12.11 -6.06 12.08
CA ASN A 3 -13.05 -6.50 13.12
C ASN A 3 -14.52 -6.04 12.90
N GLY A 4 -15.02 -6.10 11.66
CA GLY A 4 -16.41 -5.71 11.35
C GLY A 4 -16.71 -4.20 11.40
N LYS A 5 -15.75 -3.37 11.83
CA LYS A 5 -15.87 -1.92 11.84
C LYS A 5 -15.41 -1.34 10.50
N LYS A 6 -16.16 -0.35 10.01
CA LYS A 6 -15.75 0.48 8.87
C LYS A 6 -14.73 1.50 9.40
N TYR A 7 -13.58 1.56 8.74
CA TYR A 7 -12.58 2.59 8.99
C TYR A 7 -12.48 3.38 7.70
N ASP A 8 -12.92 4.62 7.76
CA ASP A 8 -12.62 5.60 6.73
C ASP A 8 -11.30 6.26 7.13
N ALA A 9 -10.38 6.42 6.17
CA ALA A 9 -9.06 6.97 6.42
C ALA A 9 -8.68 7.87 5.25
N THR A 10 -8.21 9.08 5.57
CA THR A 10 -7.63 9.99 4.58
C THR A 10 -6.15 9.68 4.44
N LEU A 11 -5.69 9.59 3.20
CA LEU A 11 -4.27 9.40 2.87
C LEU A 11 -3.72 10.71 2.31
N GLU A 12 -2.53 11.07 2.75
CA GLU A 12 -1.75 12.16 2.18
C GLU A 12 -0.58 11.58 1.38
N MET A 13 -0.43 12.04 0.13
CA MET A 13 0.75 11.74 -0.69
C MET A 13 1.88 12.67 -0.26
N MET A 14 2.91 12.12 0.37
CA MET A 14 4.06 12.88 0.87
C MET A 14 5.13 13.08 -0.22
N LEU A 15 5.30 12.10 -1.11
CA LEU A 15 6.24 12.16 -2.23
C LEU A 15 5.69 11.33 -3.39
N CYS A 16 5.68 11.91 -4.58
CA CYS A 16 5.39 11.19 -5.82
C CYS A 16 6.53 11.43 -6.79
N VAL A 17 7.31 10.39 -7.06
CA VAL A 17 8.29 10.36 -8.14
C VAL A 17 7.70 9.46 -9.22
N PRO A 18 7.28 10.00 -10.37
CA PRO A 18 6.66 9.23 -11.44
C PRO A 18 7.47 7.97 -11.78
N GLU A 19 6.77 6.86 -11.96
CA GLU A 19 7.31 5.54 -12.34
C GLU A 19 8.35 4.93 -11.38
N ARG A 20 8.68 5.61 -10.27
CA ARG A 20 9.77 5.20 -9.38
C ARG A 20 9.31 4.98 -7.95
N ARG A 21 8.56 5.92 -7.38
CA ARG A 21 8.32 5.91 -5.94
C ARG A 21 7.11 6.72 -5.52
N LEU A 22 6.34 6.17 -4.60
CA LEU A 22 5.26 6.87 -3.91
C LEU A 22 5.44 6.69 -2.41
N ALA A 23 5.52 7.78 -1.66
CA ALA A 23 5.45 7.78 -0.21
C ALA A 23 4.14 8.41 0.25
N TRP A 24 3.49 7.78 1.22
CA TRP A 24 2.19 8.19 1.73
C TRP A 24 2.09 7.98 3.23
N ARG A 25 1.15 8.67 3.86
CA ARG A 25 0.75 8.44 5.24
C ARG A 25 -0.76 8.56 5.41
N THR A 26 -1.32 7.86 6.37
CA THR A 26 -2.68 8.12 6.84
C THR A 26 -2.67 9.37 7.71
N LEU A 27 -3.63 10.26 7.50
CA LEU A 27 -3.94 11.32 8.45
C LEU A 27 -4.76 10.72 9.59
N ALA A 28 -4.50 11.15 10.83
CA ALA A 28 -5.36 10.76 11.93
C ALA A 28 -6.74 11.37 11.70
N ASP A 29 -7.74 10.49 11.64
CA ASP A 29 -9.10 10.92 11.86
C ASP A 29 -9.38 10.92 13.38
N HIS A 30 -10.26 11.80 13.83
CA HIS A 30 -10.51 12.07 15.25
C HIS A 30 -11.01 10.83 16.02
N HIS A 31 -11.36 9.76 15.30
CA HIS A 31 -11.85 8.48 15.84
C HIS A 31 -10.79 7.38 15.99
N ALA A 32 -9.54 7.59 15.55
CA ALA A 32 -8.48 6.56 15.62
C ALA A 32 -7.06 7.16 15.78
N PRO A 33 -6.75 7.80 16.92
CA PRO A 33 -5.48 8.50 17.13
C PRO A 33 -4.24 7.59 17.11
N ASP A 34 -4.36 6.28 17.28
CA ASP A 34 -3.19 5.39 17.45
C ASP A 34 -2.85 4.54 16.20
N HIS A 35 -3.52 4.83 15.09
CA HIS A 35 -3.50 4.00 13.88
C HIS A 35 -2.84 4.73 12.70
N PHE A 36 -1.69 5.35 12.97
CA PHE A 36 -0.86 5.91 11.91
C PHE A 36 -0.17 4.80 11.13
N ALA A 37 -0.50 4.71 9.84
CA ALA A 37 0.25 3.94 8.87
C ALA A 37 0.96 4.89 7.91
N ALA A 38 2.25 4.66 7.69
CA ALA A 38 2.98 5.26 6.59
C ALA A 38 3.53 4.15 5.70
N GLY A 39 3.63 4.45 4.41
CA GLY A 39 4.03 3.48 3.42
C GLY A 39 4.88 4.10 2.32
N VAL A 40 5.76 3.28 1.78
CA VAL A 40 6.52 3.59 0.58
C VAL A 40 6.35 2.44 -0.40
N VAL A 41 5.85 2.76 -1.59
CA VAL A 41 5.91 1.89 -2.75
C VAL A 41 7.07 2.34 -3.61
N SER A 42 7.91 1.40 -4.02
CA SER A 42 9.01 1.62 -4.97
C SER A 42 8.88 0.67 -6.14
N PHE A 43 9.15 1.19 -7.34
CA PHE A 43 9.14 0.46 -8.59
C PHE A 43 10.57 0.43 -9.14
N ALA A 44 11.06 -0.75 -9.45
CA ALA A 44 12.36 -0.94 -10.08
C ALA A 44 12.19 -1.83 -11.31
N SER A 45 12.63 -1.35 -12.47
CA SER A 45 12.69 -2.20 -13.67
C SER A 45 13.69 -3.33 -13.43
N LEU A 46 13.23 -4.57 -13.64
CA LEU A 46 14.08 -5.76 -13.67
C LEU A 46 14.44 -6.14 -15.11
N SER A 47 13.55 -5.86 -16.06
CA SER A 47 13.74 -6.05 -17.49
C SER A 47 12.70 -5.21 -18.26
N GLU A 48 12.79 -5.19 -19.60
CA GLU A 48 11.82 -4.53 -20.49
C GLU A 48 10.36 -4.90 -20.23
N ARG A 49 10.10 -6.08 -19.65
CA ARG A 49 8.74 -6.60 -19.41
C ARG A 49 8.44 -6.88 -17.94
N SER A 50 9.33 -6.50 -17.02
CA SER A 50 9.18 -6.84 -15.61
C SER A 50 9.58 -5.71 -14.69
N THR A 51 8.71 -5.43 -13.73
CA THR A 51 8.93 -4.43 -12.68
C THR A 51 8.85 -5.11 -11.33
N CYS A 52 9.91 -4.95 -10.52
CA CYS A 52 9.87 -5.27 -9.10
C CYS A 52 9.11 -4.17 -8.37
N VAL A 53 8.04 -4.55 -7.65
CA VAL A 53 7.31 -3.65 -6.77
C VAL A 53 7.66 -3.99 -5.33
N THR A 54 8.23 -3.03 -4.60
CA THR A 54 8.53 -3.15 -3.17
C THR A 54 7.61 -2.25 -2.37
N LEU A 55 6.88 -2.82 -1.41
CA LEU A 55 6.04 -2.08 -0.46
C LEU A 55 6.64 -2.19 0.94
N LYS A 56 7.04 -1.04 1.50
CA LYS A 56 7.44 -0.91 2.91
C LYS A 56 6.33 -0.21 3.67
N LEU A 57 5.86 -0.83 4.74
CA LEU A 57 4.81 -0.29 5.60
C LEU A 57 5.35 -0.15 7.02
N THR A 58 5.15 1.01 7.61
CA THR A 58 5.36 1.25 9.04
C THR A 58 3.99 1.42 9.66
N SER A 59 3.62 0.51 10.56
CA SER A 59 2.27 0.45 11.11
C SER A 59 2.30 -0.08 12.54
N SER A 60 1.47 0.48 13.41
CA SER A 60 1.25 -0.03 14.78
C SER A 60 0.45 -1.34 14.82
N PHE A 61 -0.07 -1.83 13.68
CA PHE A 61 -1.01 -2.95 13.62
C PHE A 61 -0.39 -4.37 13.69
N GLY A 62 0.91 -4.52 13.92
CA GLY A 62 1.55 -5.83 14.12
C GLY A 62 1.50 -6.79 12.92
N GLY A 63 1.78 -8.08 13.15
CA GLY A 63 1.98 -9.10 12.10
C GLY A 63 0.74 -9.44 11.26
N ALA A 64 -0.47 -9.07 11.68
CA ALA A 64 -1.71 -9.35 10.94
C ALA A 64 -1.85 -8.52 9.64
N VAL A 65 -1.03 -7.47 9.48
CA VAL A 65 -1.03 -6.62 8.28
C VAL A 65 -0.36 -7.33 7.09
N SER A 66 0.65 -8.17 7.32
CA SER A 66 1.45 -8.77 6.25
C SER A 66 0.62 -9.66 5.33
N SER A 67 -0.22 -10.54 5.87
CA SER A 67 -1.06 -11.46 5.08
C SER A 67 -2.13 -10.73 4.25
N ARG A 68 -2.67 -9.62 4.78
CA ARG A 68 -3.63 -8.78 4.05
C ARG A 68 -2.94 -8.05 2.91
N VAL A 69 -1.78 -7.46 3.17
CA VAL A 69 -0.98 -6.74 2.18
C VAL A 69 -0.55 -7.68 1.05
N ASP A 70 -0.07 -8.87 1.40
CA ASP A 70 0.27 -9.92 0.44
C ASP A 70 -0.91 -10.31 -0.46
N LYS A 71 -2.12 -10.47 0.11
CA LYS A 71 -3.35 -10.68 -0.68
C LYS A 71 -3.65 -9.51 -1.63
N TYR A 72 -3.51 -8.26 -1.17
CA TYR A 72 -3.73 -7.09 -2.01
C TYR A 72 -2.71 -6.99 -3.16
N LEU A 73 -1.44 -7.29 -2.90
CA LEU A 73 -0.39 -7.28 -3.93
C LEU A 73 -0.63 -8.36 -5.00
N ARG A 74 -1.08 -9.56 -4.59
CA ARG A 74 -1.50 -10.59 -5.56
C ARG A 74 -2.67 -10.14 -6.42
N ASN A 75 -3.71 -9.57 -5.81
CA ASN A 75 -4.87 -9.07 -6.55
C ASN A 75 -4.47 -7.94 -7.52
N PHE A 76 -3.61 -7.03 -7.10
CA PHE A 76 -3.07 -5.97 -7.94
C PHE A 76 -2.29 -6.55 -9.13
N LYS A 77 -1.43 -7.54 -8.89
CA LYS A 77 -0.70 -8.24 -9.94
C LYS A 77 -1.66 -8.88 -10.95
N SER A 78 -2.65 -9.64 -10.50
CA SER A 78 -3.67 -10.24 -11.37
C SER A 78 -4.48 -9.19 -12.16
N LEU A 79 -4.77 -8.03 -11.56
CA LEU A 79 -5.47 -6.94 -12.26
C LEU A 79 -4.61 -6.33 -13.36
N VAL A 80 -3.35 -6.03 -13.07
CA VAL A 80 -2.45 -5.37 -14.03
C VAL A 80 -2.03 -6.32 -15.15
N GLU A 81 -1.76 -7.58 -14.83
CA GLU A 81 -1.35 -8.60 -15.82
C GLU A 81 -2.54 -9.20 -16.57
N GLY A 82 -3.72 -9.29 -15.94
CA GLY A 82 -4.94 -9.81 -16.57
C GLY A 82 -5.71 -8.80 -17.42
N CYS A 83 -5.32 -7.52 -17.40
CA CYS A 83 -5.89 -6.47 -18.25
C CYS A 83 -5.12 -6.30 -19.58
N GLY A 84 -4.18 -7.21 -19.87
CA GLY A 84 -3.42 -7.24 -21.13
C GLY A 84 -3.88 -8.37 -22.03
N ASP A 85 -4.98 -8.13 -22.76
CA ASP A 85 -5.28 -8.73 -24.07
C ASP A 85 -5.51 -7.59 -25.08
#